data_AF-A0A7T3E6S3-F1
#
_entry.id   AF-A0A7T3E6S3-F1
#
_cell.length_a   1.000
_cell.length_b   1.000
_cell.length_c   1.000
_cell.angle_alpha   90.00
_cell.angle_beta   90.00
_cell.angle_gamma   90.00
#
_symmetry.space_group_name_H-M   'P 1'
#
loop_
_entity.id
_entity.type
_entity.pdbx_description
1 polymer ?
#
loop_
_entity_poly.entity_id
_entity_poly.type
_entity_poly.pdbx_seq_one_letter_code
_entity_poly.pdbx_strand_id
1 'polypeptide(L)'
;MAVDFTLSVQGQARLERQLHGLYVRTGNIHELMDRIGMVLETSTIERFDEERGPDGQKWTPSFRAKEEGGKTLTDTAGLRLSVRYIASADRVEIGSNKIYARAHNEGATITSKSGRGLAFMLGGELRIVRSVKLPKRQFLGLSRDDATEIEAQFDDYIAEIEA
;
A
#
# COMPACT_ATOMS: atom_id res chain seq x y z
N MET A 1 -13.27 0.41 -1.86
CA MET A 1 -12.62 0.48 -3.18
C MET A 1 -11.47 -0.50 -3.12
N ALA A 2 -11.67 -1.71 -3.65
CA ALA A 2 -10.54 -2.57 -3.97
C ALA A 2 -9.86 -1.93 -5.18
N VAL A 3 -8.56 -1.68 -5.06
CA VAL A 3 -7.78 -1.35 -6.24
C VAL A 3 -7.39 -2.69 -6.80
N ASP A 4 -7.95 -3.06 -7.95
CA ASP A 4 -7.45 -4.17 -8.75
C ASP A 4 -6.02 -3.81 -9.16
N PHE A 5 -5.05 -4.20 -8.36
CA PHE A 5 -3.69 -4.31 -8.82
C PHE A 5 -3.59 -5.68 -9.46
N THR A 6 -3.78 -5.75 -10.77
CA THR A 6 -3.03 -6.75 -11.53
C THR A 6 -1.57 -6.47 -11.16
N LEU A 7 -0.85 -7.48 -10.67
CA LEU A 7 0.60 -7.39 -10.45
C LEU A 7 1.26 -7.24 -11.83
N SER A 8 1.07 -6.08 -12.46
CA SER A 8 1.94 -5.59 -13.50
C SER A 8 3.16 -5.11 -12.74
N VAL A 9 4.15 -5.98 -12.67
CA VAL A 9 5.45 -5.56 -12.20
C VAL A 9 6.03 -4.69 -13.29
N GLN A 10 5.65 -3.40 -13.29
CA GLN A 10 6.17 -2.41 -14.23
C GLN A 10 7.71 -2.38 -14.10
N GLY A 11 8.39 -3.11 -14.99
CA GLY A 11 9.83 -3.24 -15.02
C GLY A 11 10.40 -4.65 -14.84
N GLN A 12 9.60 -5.67 -14.48
CA GLN A 12 10.09 -7.06 -14.32
C GLN A 12 9.35 -8.05 -15.22
N ALA A 13 9.39 -7.83 -16.53
CA ALA A 13 8.81 -8.73 -17.52
C ALA A 13 9.29 -10.20 -17.41
N ARG A 14 10.43 -10.45 -16.74
CA ARG A 14 10.92 -11.80 -16.43
C ARG A 14 10.02 -12.50 -15.42
N LEU A 15 9.75 -11.88 -14.27
CA LEU A 15 8.94 -12.45 -13.19
C LEU A 15 7.50 -12.70 -13.65
N GLU A 16 6.90 -11.75 -14.36
CA GLU A 16 5.55 -11.92 -14.93
C GLU A 16 5.46 -13.14 -15.86
N ARG A 17 6.46 -13.33 -16.74
CA ARG A 17 6.53 -14.50 -17.63
C ARG A 17 6.71 -15.80 -16.85
N GLN A 18 7.51 -15.79 -15.79
CA GLN A 18 7.76 -16.96 -14.95
C GLN A 18 6.50 -17.37 -14.18
N LEU A 19 5.80 -16.42 -13.55
CA LEU A 19 4.51 -16.64 -12.88
C LEU A 19 3.45 -17.17 -13.84
N HIS A 20 3.32 -16.56 -15.03
CA HIS A 20 2.40 -17.02 -16.05
C HIS A 20 2.72 -18.45 -16.51
N GLY A 21 3.99 -18.74 -16.80
CA GLY A 21 4.43 -20.07 -17.19
C GLY A 21 4.17 -21.12 -16.12
N LEU A 22 4.37 -20.77 -14.85
CA LEU A 22 4.08 -21.66 -13.73
C LEU A 22 2.58 -21.94 -13.61
N TYR A 23 1.74 -20.91 -13.65
CA TYR A 23 0.29 -21.06 -13.61
C TYR A 23 -0.24 -21.92 -14.77
N VAL A 24 0.29 -21.75 -15.99
CA VAL A 24 -0.10 -22.59 -17.14
C VAL A 24 0.23 -24.08 -16.91
N ARG A 25 1.30 -24.39 -16.16
CA ARG A 25 1.69 -25.77 -15.85
C ARG A 25 0.89 -26.38 -14.70
N THR A 26 0.65 -25.62 -13.63
CA THR A 26 0.04 -26.15 -12.39
C THR A 26 -1.46 -25.89 -12.28
N GLY A 27 -1.99 -24.91 -13.02
CA GLY A 27 -3.38 -24.47 -12.99
C GLY A 27 -3.80 -23.74 -11.70
N ASN A 28 -2.95 -23.74 -10.68
CA ASN A 28 -3.17 -23.08 -9.39
C ASN A 28 -1.82 -22.81 -8.72
N ILE A 29 -1.55 -21.54 -8.43
CA ILE A 29 -0.36 -21.06 -7.69
C ILE A 29 -0.78 -20.27 -6.45
N HIS A 30 -1.95 -20.57 -5.89
CA HIS A 30 -2.50 -19.88 -4.72
C HIS A 30 -1.51 -19.80 -3.56
N GLU A 31 -0.78 -20.88 -3.26
CA GLU A 31 0.21 -20.88 -2.18
C GLU A 31 1.32 -19.84 -2.41
N LEU A 32 1.85 -19.74 -3.63
CA LEU A 32 2.80 -18.70 -3.98
C LEU A 32 2.18 -17.30 -3.89
N MET A 33 0.92 -17.14 -4.33
CA MET A 33 0.22 -15.85 -4.22
C MET A 33 -0.02 -15.44 -2.76
N ASP A 34 -0.25 -16.40 -1.87
CA ASP A 34 -0.38 -16.18 -0.43
C ASP A 34 0.95 -15.73 0.19
N ARG A 35 2.06 -16.41 -0.15
CA ARG A 35 3.42 -15.99 0.26
C ARG A 35 3.74 -14.57 -0.19
N ILE A 36 3.49 -14.25 -1.46
CA ILE A 36 3.67 -12.89 -2.00
C ILE A 36 2.78 -11.88 -1.27
N GLY A 37 1.53 -12.24 -0.97
CA GLY A 37 0.62 -11.40 -0.21
C GLY A 37 1.13 -11.04 1.18
N MET A 38 1.70 -12.02 1.91
CA MET A 38 2.32 -11.79 3.20
C MET A 38 3.52 -10.82 3.12
N VAL A 39 4.36 -10.95 2.09
CA VAL A 39 5.48 -10.02 1.84
C VAL A 39 4.97 -8.59 1.59
N LEU A 40 3.94 -8.44 0.75
CA LEU A 40 3.37 -7.14 0.43
C LEU A 40 2.67 -6.48 1.64
N GLU A 41 1.95 -7.26 2.45
CA GLU A 41 1.33 -6.75 3.67
C GLU A 41 2.37 -6.33 4.70
N THR A 42 3.38 -7.16 4.94
CA THR A 42 4.47 -6.89 5.88
C THR A 42 5.24 -5.62 5.49
N SER A 43 5.73 -5.55 4.25
CA SER A 43 6.45 -4.37 3.75
C SER A 43 5.57 -3.10 3.78
N THR A 44 4.27 -3.23 3.50
CA THR A 44 3.34 -2.09 3.62
C THR A 44 3.20 -1.62 5.06
N ILE A 45 3.15 -2.54 6.03
CA ILE A 45 3.08 -2.21 7.46
C ILE A 45 4.38 -1.51 7.92
N GLU A 46 5.53 -2.01 7.50
CA GLU A 46 6.85 -1.43 7.81
C GLU A 46 6.99 0.01 7.33
N ARG A 47 6.41 0.35 6.17
CA ARG A 47 6.38 1.74 5.66
C ARG A 47 5.73 2.74 6.62
N PHE A 48 4.72 2.32 7.39
CA PHE A 48 4.13 3.15 8.44
C PHE A 48 5.08 3.34 9.61
N ASP A 49 5.93 2.36 9.88
CA ASP A 49 6.91 2.43 10.95
C ASP A 49 8.12 3.29 10.57
N GLU A 50 8.54 3.25 9.31
CA GLU A 50 9.64 4.03 8.77
C GLU A 50 9.25 5.43 8.27
N GLU A 51 7.95 5.69 8.14
CA GLU A 51 7.37 6.87 7.51
C GLU A 51 7.89 7.12 6.08
N ARG A 52 8.00 6.05 5.29
CA ARG A 52 8.55 6.08 3.91
C ARG A 52 7.65 5.34 2.94
N GLY A 53 7.62 5.79 1.70
CA GLY A 53 6.92 5.11 0.62
C GLY A 53 7.72 3.95 0.00
N PRO A 54 7.11 3.19 -0.91
CA PRO A 54 7.78 2.12 -1.67
C PRO A 54 8.95 2.61 -2.54
N ASP A 55 9.00 3.92 -2.82
CA ASP A 55 10.11 4.58 -3.51
C ASP A 55 11.26 5.00 -2.57
N GLY A 56 11.16 4.67 -1.28
CA GLY A 56 12.13 5.03 -0.24
C GLY A 56 12.03 6.47 0.26
N GLN A 57 11.15 7.30 -0.33
CA GLN A 57 11.00 8.70 0.05
C GLN A 57 10.22 8.84 1.37
N LYS A 58 10.73 9.66 2.29
CA LYS A 58 10.01 9.97 3.54
C LYS A 58 8.71 10.72 3.25
N TRP A 59 7.65 10.33 3.94
CA TRP A 59 6.39 11.03 3.89
C TRP A 59 6.52 12.43 4.50
N THR A 60 5.77 13.38 3.94
CA THR A 60 5.67 14.71 4.56
C THR A 60 4.98 14.58 5.93
N PRO A 61 5.64 15.02 7.03
CA PRO A 61 5.08 14.86 8.36
C PRO A 61 3.71 15.54 8.49
N SER A 62 2.77 14.88 9.17
CA SER A 62 1.46 15.46 9.46
C SER A 62 1.56 16.63 10.46
N PHE A 63 0.58 17.54 10.43
CA PHE A 63 0.51 18.63 11.42
C PHE A 63 0.50 18.08 12.85
N ARG A 64 -0.35 17.08 13.13
CA ARG A 64 -0.39 16.38 14.42
C ARG A 64 0.97 15.84 14.84
N ALA A 65 1.67 15.13 13.95
CA ALA A 65 2.99 14.59 14.24
C ALA A 65 4.04 15.68 14.53
N LYS A 66 3.90 16.88 13.94
CA LYS A 66 4.79 18.02 14.21
C LYS A 66 4.50 18.70 15.54
N GLU A 67 3.23 18.91 15.88
CA GLU A 67 2.83 19.67 17.07
C GLU A 67 2.80 18.80 18.35
N GLU A 68 2.27 17.58 18.24
CA GLU A 68 2.04 16.68 19.38
C GLU A 68 3.08 15.56 19.46
N GLY A 69 3.89 15.39 18.41
CA GLY A 69 4.83 14.27 18.27
C GLY A 69 4.20 12.98 17.75
N GLY A 70 4.99 11.90 17.76
CA GLY A 70 4.59 10.60 17.20
C GLY A 70 4.73 10.50 15.68
N LYS A 71 4.13 9.46 15.08
CA LYS A 71 4.32 9.12 13.65
C LYS A 71 3.17 9.59 12.77
N THR A 72 3.49 9.97 11.54
CA THR A 72 2.55 10.34 10.48
C THR A 72 1.78 9.11 10.02
N LEU A 73 0.46 9.25 9.83
CA LEU A 73 -0.48 8.16 9.54
C LEU A 73 -0.60 7.08 10.62
N THR A 74 0.07 7.24 11.76
CA THR A 74 0.05 6.30 12.90
C THR A 74 -0.24 7.05 14.19
N ASP A 75 -1.51 7.40 14.37
CA ASP A 75 -2.07 7.89 15.64
C ASP A 75 -2.71 6.71 16.39
N THR A 76 -3.94 6.34 16.03
CA THR A 76 -4.59 5.09 16.46
C THR A 76 -4.18 3.87 15.61
N ALA A 77 -3.26 4.05 14.67
CA ALA A 77 -2.85 3.07 13.66
C ALA A 77 -4.00 2.48 12.80
N GLY A 78 -5.20 3.09 12.79
CA GLY A 78 -6.37 2.52 12.11
C GLY A 78 -6.23 2.31 10.59
N LEU A 79 -5.36 3.08 9.91
CA LEU A 79 -5.03 2.84 8.50
C LEU A 79 -4.10 1.64 8.34
N ARG A 80 -2.97 1.64 9.05
CA ARG A 80 -1.99 0.55 9.11
C ARG A 80 -2.67 -0.80 9.40
N LEU A 81 -3.50 -0.85 10.45
CA LEU A 81 -4.21 -2.06 10.87
C LEU A 81 -5.30 -2.52 9.91
N SER A 82 -5.68 -1.71 8.91
CA SER A 82 -6.71 -2.03 7.92
C SER A 82 -6.16 -2.55 6.59
N VAL A 83 -4.83 -2.53 6.41
CA VAL A 83 -4.19 -3.09 5.23
C VAL A 83 -4.35 -4.59 5.26
N ARG A 84 -4.83 -5.19 4.17
CA ARG A 84 -4.97 -6.64 4.01
C ARG A 84 -4.69 -7.02 2.56
N TYR A 85 -4.28 -8.26 2.35
CA TYR A 85 -4.23 -8.86 1.01
C TYR A 85 -5.31 -9.93 0.81
N ILE A 86 -5.58 -10.26 -0.45
CA ILE A 86 -6.40 -11.38 -0.89
C ILE A 86 -5.59 -12.12 -1.94
N ALA A 87 -5.25 -13.37 -1.67
CA ALA A 87 -4.63 -14.27 -2.64
C ALA A 87 -5.72 -15.03 -3.42
N SER A 88 -5.53 -15.14 -4.73
CA SER A 88 -6.34 -15.95 -5.65
C SER A 88 -5.46 -17.04 -6.27
N ALA A 89 -6.01 -17.84 -7.18
CA ALA A 89 -5.27 -18.92 -7.83
C ALA A 89 -4.06 -18.44 -8.66
N ASP A 90 -4.04 -17.18 -9.10
CA ASP A 90 -3.07 -16.64 -10.07
C ASP A 90 -2.64 -15.19 -9.79
N ARG A 91 -3.21 -14.53 -8.77
CA ARG A 91 -2.92 -13.13 -8.43
C ARG A 91 -3.04 -12.86 -6.94
N VAL A 92 -2.50 -11.72 -6.55
CA VAL A 92 -2.67 -11.14 -5.22
C VAL A 92 -3.17 -9.71 -5.33
N GLU A 93 -4.14 -9.35 -4.49
CA GLU A 93 -4.67 -7.99 -4.37
C GLU A 93 -4.36 -7.47 -2.97
N ILE A 94 -3.84 -6.25 -2.84
CA ILE A 94 -3.56 -5.62 -1.53
C ILE A 94 -4.23 -4.26 -1.44
N GLY A 95 -4.81 -3.95 -0.28
CA GLY A 95 -5.47 -2.67 -0.08
C GLY A 95 -5.96 -2.42 1.33
N SER A 96 -6.79 -1.39 1.49
CA SER A 96 -7.43 -1.02 2.74
C SER A 96 -8.91 -0.72 2.50
N ASN A 97 -9.75 -1.08 3.48
CA ASN A 97 -11.17 -0.75 3.46
C ASN A 97 -11.49 0.68 3.90
N LYS A 98 -10.49 1.49 4.30
CA LYS A 98 -10.71 2.86 4.78
C LYS A 98 -10.93 3.81 3.61
N ILE A 99 -12.00 4.60 3.66
CA ILE A 99 -12.36 5.56 2.59
C ILE A 99 -11.26 6.58 2.29
N TYR A 100 -10.48 6.96 3.30
CA TYR A 100 -9.40 7.94 3.20
C TYR A 100 -8.06 7.32 2.76
N ALA A 101 -7.97 5.98 2.63
CA ALA A 101 -6.76 5.27 2.22
C ALA A 101 -6.25 5.80 0.88
N ARG A 102 -7.14 5.90 -0.12
CA ARG A 102 -6.81 6.43 -1.46
C ARG A 102 -6.26 7.86 -1.40
N ALA A 103 -6.90 8.73 -0.63
CA ALA A 103 -6.49 10.13 -0.50
C ALA A 103 -5.09 10.28 0.12
N HIS A 104 -4.70 9.39 1.03
CA HIS A 104 -3.34 9.36 1.54
C HIS A 104 -2.37 8.69 0.55
N ASN A 105 -2.76 7.59 -0.08
CA ASN A 105 -1.88 6.85 -0.98
C ASN A 105 -1.47 7.65 -2.22
N GLU A 106 -2.42 8.38 -2.81
CA GLU A 106 -2.23 9.14 -4.05
C GLU A 106 -2.04 10.65 -3.81
N GLY A 107 -2.39 11.14 -2.63
CA GLY A 107 -2.65 12.56 -2.40
C GLY A 107 -4.06 12.94 -2.88
N ALA A 108 -4.56 14.08 -2.42
CA ALA A 108 -5.88 14.57 -2.80
C ALA A 108 -6.01 16.08 -2.63
N THR A 109 -6.90 16.68 -3.41
CA THR A 109 -7.44 18.01 -3.10
C THR A 109 -8.88 17.83 -2.65
N ILE A 110 -9.13 18.12 -1.38
CA ILE A 110 -10.45 18.02 -0.75
C ILE A 110 -11.11 19.39 -0.84
N THR A 111 -12.32 19.44 -1.37
CA THR A 111 -13.12 20.67 -1.52
C THR A 111 -14.48 20.53 -0.86
N SER A 112 -15.10 21.65 -0.50
CA SER A 112 -16.48 21.64 -0.01
C SER A 112 -17.45 21.31 -1.14
N LYS A 113 -18.40 20.39 -0.89
CA LYS A 113 -19.40 19.97 -1.88
C LYS A 113 -20.58 20.93 -1.99
N SER A 114 -21.07 21.44 -0.86
CA SER A 114 -22.32 22.23 -0.79
C SER A 114 -22.25 23.42 0.18
N GLY A 115 -21.12 23.62 0.88
CA GLY A 115 -20.94 24.70 1.85
C GLY A 115 -19.99 25.79 1.36
N ARG A 116 -19.91 26.90 2.13
CA ARG A 116 -18.98 28.02 1.86
C ARG A 116 -17.49 27.66 2.07
N GLY A 117 -17.22 26.54 2.75
CA GLY A 117 -15.90 26.02 3.02
C GLY A 117 -15.93 24.71 3.81
N LEU A 118 -14.75 24.14 4.04
CA LEU A 118 -14.47 23.06 4.97
C LEU A 118 -14.14 23.68 6.32
N ALA A 119 -14.89 23.32 7.36
CA ALA A 119 -14.68 23.81 8.73
C ALA A 119 -14.11 22.67 9.59
N PHE A 120 -12.97 22.90 10.24
CA PHE A 120 -12.34 21.94 11.15
C PHE A 120 -11.46 22.66 12.17
N MET A 121 -11.20 22.00 13.31
CA MET A 121 -10.27 22.50 14.33
C MET A 121 -8.84 22.14 13.96
N LEU A 122 -7.91 23.07 14.13
CA LEU A 122 -6.48 22.85 13.94
C LEU A 122 -5.71 23.63 15.02
N GLY A 123 -4.96 22.94 15.87
CA GLY A 123 -4.22 23.58 16.96
C GLY A 123 -5.11 24.33 17.97
N GLY A 124 -6.34 23.87 18.17
CA GLY A 124 -7.32 24.53 19.06
C GLY A 124 -8.08 25.71 18.43
N GLU A 125 -7.81 26.06 17.17
CA GLU A 125 -8.52 27.13 16.46
C GLU A 125 -9.45 26.57 15.37
N LEU A 126 -10.62 27.21 15.19
CA LEU A 126 -11.52 26.90 14.08
C LEU A 126 -10.95 27.47 12.77
N ARG A 127 -10.72 26.60 11.78
CA ARG A 127 -10.29 26.98 10.43
C ARG A 127 -11.40 26.69 9.43
N ILE A 128 -11.70 27.68 8.59
CA ILE A 128 -12.66 27.56 7.48
C ILE A 128 -11.91 27.87 6.18
N VAL A 129 -11.76 26.87 5.31
CA VAL A 129 -11.02 26.99 4.04
C VAL A 129 -11.81 26.44 2.88
N ARG A 130 -11.59 26.95 1.66
CA ARG A 130 -12.30 26.45 0.46
C ARG A 130 -11.84 25.06 0.02
N SER A 131 -10.56 24.77 0.23
CA SER A 131 -9.93 23.52 -0.17
C SER A 131 -8.77 23.16 0.75
N VAL A 132 -8.53 21.86 0.93
CA VAL A 132 -7.35 21.32 1.61
C VAL A 132 -6.58 20.44 0.63
N LYS A 133 -5.27 20.68 0.51
CA LYS A 133 -4.37 19.82 -0.26
C LYS A 133 -3.70 18.82 0.66
N LEU A 134 -4.00 17.53 0.48
CA LEU A 134 -3.31 16.44 1.14
C LEU A 134 -2.09 16.04 0.31
N PRO A 135 -0.87 16.04 0.89
CA PRO A 135 0.29 15.50 0.21
C PRO A 135 0.15 13.99 0.05
N LYS A 136 0.76 13.47 -1.02
CA LYS A 136 0.89 12.03 -1.27
C LYS A 136 1.77 11.39 -0.20
N ARG A 137 1.26 10.33 0.42
CA ARG A 137 1.94 9.47 1.40
C ARG A 137 1.69 8.03 0.99
N GLN A 138 2.32 7.65 -0.11
CA GLN A 138 2.12 6.34 -0.71
C GLN A 138 2.62 5.25 0.23
N PHE A 139 1.74 4.30 0.53
CA PHE A 139 2.05 3.13 1.35
C PHE A 139 1.83 1.83 0.57
N LEU A 140 0.89 1.85 -0.40
CA LEU A 140 0.70 0.75 -1.35
C LEU A 140 1.64 0.94 -2.55
N GLY A 141 2.26 -0.16 -2.95
CA GLY A 141 3.14 -0.23 -4.11
C GLY A 141 4.24 -1.24 -3.87
N LEU A 142 4.97 -1.54 -4.94
CA LEU A 142 6.09 -2.47 -4.92
C LEU A 142 7.39 -1.69 -4.77
N SER A 143 8.14 -1.97 -3.71
CA SER A 143 9.52 -1.48 -3.55
C SER A 143 10.52 -2.39 -4.27
N ARG A 144 11.79 -1.96 -4.35
CA ARG A 144 12.86 -2.83 -4.86
C ARG A 144 13.13 -4.02 -3.95
N ASP A 145 13.01 -3.81 -2.65
CA ASP A 145 13.23 -4.86 -1.64
C ASP A 145 12.08 -5.87 -1.69
N ASP A 146 10.83 -5.39 -1.85
CA ASP A 146 9.67 -6.27 -2.06
C ASP A 146 9.87 -7.16 -3.29
N ALA A 147 10.35 -6.58 -4.39
CA ALA A 147 10.54 -7.33 -5.63
C ALA A 147 11.61 -8.42 -5.48
N THR A 148 12.67 -8.13 -4.72
CA THR A 148 13.72 -9.10 -4.40
C THR A 148 13.19 -10.24 -3.52
N GLU A 149 12.41 -9.90 -2.50
CA GLU A 149 11.79 -10.90 -1.61
C GLU A 149 10.77 -11.76 -2.37
N ILE A 150 9.98 -11.17 -3.26
CA ILE A 150 9.03 -11.91 -4.10
C ILE A 150 9.75 -12.86 -5.05
N GLU A 151 10.88 -12.45 -5.64
CA GLU A 151 11.73 -13.33 -6.45
C GLU A 151 12.25 -14.51 -5.63
N ALA A 152 12.66 -14.29 -4.37
CA ALA A 152 13.07 -15.37 -3.47
C ALA A 152 11.92 -16.34 -3.16
N GLN A 153 10.72 -15.83 -2.82
CA GLN A 153 9.54 -16.66 -2.59
C GLN A 153 9.15 -17.48 -3.83
N PHE A 154 9.36 -16.93 -5.02
CA PHE A 154 9.15 -17.65 -6.29
C PHE A 154 10.15 -18.80 -6.44
N ASP A 155 11.44 -18.54 -6.28
CA ASP A 155 12.49 -19.54 -6.46
C ASP A 155 12.35 -20.69 -5.44
N ASP A 156 12.03 -20.36 -4.18
CA ASP A 156 11.76 -21.34 -3.12
C ASP A 156 10.56 -22.23 -3.47
N TYR A 157 9.46 -21.63 -3.94
CA TYR A 157 8.27 -22.39 -4.34
C TYR A 157 8.54 -23.34 -5.51
N ILE A 158 9.33 -22.89 -6.51
CA ILE A 158 9.74 -23.76 -7.62
C ILE A 158 10.57 -24.94 -7.11
N ALA A 159 11.52 -24.70 -6.22
CA ALA A 159 12.34 -25.76 -5.65
C ALA A 159 11.51 -26.79 -4.87
N GLU A 160 10.46 -26.35 -4.17
CA GLU A 160 9.54 -27.23 -3.42
C GLU A 160 8.69 -28.14 -4.32
N ILE A 161 8.23 -27.64 -5.47
CA ILE A 161 7.39 -28.44 -6.39
C ILE A 161 8.19 -29.34 -7.34
N GLU A 162 9.49 -29.05 -7.53
CA GLU A 162 10.40 -29.86 -8.36
C GLU A 162 11.14 -30.93 -7.55
N ALA A 163 11.05 -30.90 -6.21
CA ALA A 163 11.61 -31.90 -5.29
C ALA A 163 10.73 -33.16 -5.16
#